data_AF-A0A7J9JIA3-F1
#
_entry.id   AF-A0A7J9JIA3-F1
#
_cell.length_a   1.000
_cell.length_b   1.000
_cell.length_c   1.000
_cell.angle_alpha   90.00
_cell.angle_beta   90.00
_cell.angle_gamma   90.00
#
_symmetry.space_group_name_H-M   'P 1'
#
loop_
_entity.id
_entity.type
_entity.pdbx_description
1 polymer ?
#
loop_
_entity_poly.entity_id
_entity_poly.type
_entity_poly.pdbx_seq_one_letter_code
_entity_poly.pdbx_strand_id
1 'polypeptide(L)'
;MIIKCVSIGFANCTDVFPVYIGDDRTDEDAFKILRDRGQGFGILVSKFPKETSASYSLQEPDEVMDFLRRLVEWKQLSLQAQSR
;
A
#
# COMPACT_ATOMS: atom_id res chain seq x y z
N MET A 1 1.32 -4.44 6.46
CA MET A 1 1.32 -5.74 7.19
C MET A 1 0.01 -5.84 7.95
N ILE A 2 -0.94 -6.72 7.67
CA ILE A 2 -1.04 -7.80 6.66
C ILE A 2 -0.77 -7.18 5.28
N ILE A 3 0.31 -7.35 4.51
CA ILE A 3 1.43 -8.29 4.51
C ILE A 3 1.00 -9.69 4.93
N LYS A 4 0.32 -10.38 4.01
CA LYS A 4 0.81 -11.72 3.71
C LYS A 4 2.03 -11.48 2.82
N CYS A 5 3.22 -11.31 3.41
CA CYS A 5 4.46 -11.28 2.62
C CYS A 5 4.96 -12.70 2.51
N VAL A 6 5.49 -12.94 1.31
CA VAL A 6 6.76 -13.62 1.11
C VAL A 6 6.72 -15.09 1.47
N SER A 7 6.38 -15.88 0.46
CA SER A 7 7.30 -16.92 0.05
C SER A 7 7.04 -17.23 -1.42
N ILE A 8 8.04 -17.01 -2.28
CA ILE A 8 8.51 -18.03 -3.22
C ILE A 8 7.37 -18.93 -3.76
N GLY A 9 6.67 -18.50 -4.81
CA GLY A 9 5.95 -19.45 -5.69
C GLY A 9 4.52 -19.88 -5.36
N PHE A 10 3.69 -19.10 -4.67
CA PHE A 10 2.24 -19.39 -4.60
C PHE A 10 1.39 -18.43 -5.44
N ALA A 11 0.92 -18.94 -6.58
CA ALA A 11 -0.16 -18.35 -7.36
C ALA A 11 -1.49 -18.52 -6.61
N ASN A 12 -2.29 -17.45 -6.53
CA ASN A 12 -3.62 -17.32 -5.90
C ASN A 12 -3.68 -17.16 -4.37
N CYS A 13 -3.80 -15.91 -3.92
CA CYS A 13 -4.44 -15.52 -2.66
C CYS A 13 -5.42 -14.38 -2.96
N THR A 14 -6.73 -14.63 -2.81
CA THR A 14 -7.81 -13.67 -3.08
C THR A 14 -8.13 -12.73 -1.91
N ASP A 15 -7.61 -13.03 -0.71
CA ASP A 15 -8.01 -12.34 0.52
C ASP A 15 -7.05 -11.23 0.94
N VAL A 16 -6.24 -10.72 0.01
CA VAL A 16 -5.28 -9.65 0.27
C VAL A 16 -5.52 -8.49 -0.67
N PHE A 17 -5.38 -7.28 -0.14
CA PHE A 17 -5.38 -6.07 -0.93
C PHE A 17 -3.93 -5.54 -1.04
N PRO A 18 -3.32 -5.55 -2.23
CA PRO A 18 -1.92 -5.16 -2.38
C PRO A 18 -1.77 -3.64 -2.35
N VAL A 19 -0.77 -3.19 -1.59
CA VAL A 19 -0.35 -1.79 -1.52
C VAL A 19 1.15 -1.74 -1.76
N TYR A 20 1.57 -0.89 -2.70
CA TYR A 20 2.98 -0.64 -3.00
C TYR A 20 3.32 0.81 -2.66
N ILE A 21 4.43 1.04 -1.99
CA ILE A 21 4.90 2.37 -1.56
C ILE A 21 6.31 2.56 -2.09
N GLY A 22 6.54 3.64 -2.83
CA GLY A 22 7.83 3.94 -3.47
C GLY A 22 8.06 5.44 -3.60
N ASP A 23 9.31 5.89 -3.68
CA ASP A 23 9.70 7.31 -3.61
C ASP A 23 10.26 7.88 -4.93
N ASP A 24 10.58 7.00 -5.87
CA ASP A 24 11.34 7.37 -7.08
C ASP A 24 10.67 6.93 -8.39
N ARG A 25 11.35 7.19 -9.51
CA ARG A 25 10.80 6.88 -10.85
C ARG A 25 10.81 5.39 -11.19
N THR A 26 11.66 4.58 -10.55
CA THR A 26 11.75 3.14 -10.77
C THR A 26 10.47 2.41 -10.33
N ASP A 27 9.71 3.02 -9.42
CA ASP A 27 8.44 2.49 -8.90
C ASP A 27 7.24 2.71 -9.83
N GLU A 28 7.36 3.58 -10.85
CA GLU A 28 6.25 3.94 -11.75
C GLU A 28 5.68 2.74 -12.49
N ASP A 29 6.52 1.79 -12.89
CA ASP A 29 6.04 0.59 -13.59
C ASP A 29 5.27 -0.33 -12.64
N ALA A 30 5.64 -0.41 -11.36
CA ALA A 30 4.87 -1.12 -10.34
C ALA A 30 3.50 -0.46 -10.12
N PHE A 31 3.45 0.88 -10.08
CA PHE A 31 2.19 1.62 -9.96
C PHE A 31 1.26 1.40 -11.16
N LYS A 32 1.79 1.42 -12.39
CA LYS A 32 1.02 1.10 -13.60
C LYS A 32 0.44 -0.30 -13.54
N ILE A 33 1.25 -1.30 -13.16
CA ILE A 33 0.77 -2.69 -13.04
C ILE A 33 -0.38 -2.79 -12.05
N LEU A 34 -0.30 -2.12 -10.91
CA LEU A 34 -1.38 -2.13 -9.91
C LEU A 34 -2.65 -1.41 -10.41
N ARG A 35 -2.48 -0.27 -11.08
CA ARG A 35 -3.57 0.51 -11.67
C ARG A 35 -4.28 -0.28 -12.77
N ASP A 36 -3.53 -0.87 -13.69
CA ASP A 36 -4.05 -1.61 -14.85
C ASP A 36 -4.76 -2.90 -14.42
N ARG A 37 -4.26 -3.56 -13.36
CA ARG A 37 -4.94 -4.72 -12.77
C ARG A 37 -6.19 -4.33 -12.00
N GLY A 38 -6.32 -3.08 -11.57
CA GLY A 38 -7.46 -2.58 -10.79
C GLY A 38 -7.63 -3.24 -9.41
N GLN A 39 -6.62 -3.97 -8.94
CA GLN A 39 -6.68 -4.81 -7.74
C GLN A 39 -5.58 -4.45 -6.76
N GLY A 40 -5.44 -3.16 -6.44
CA GLY A 40 -4.42 -2.67 -5.52
C GLY A 40 -4.21 -1.17 -5.62
N PHE A 41 -3.37 -0.63 -4.73
CA PHE A 41 -3.01 0.79 -4.74
C PHE A 41 -1.50 1.01 -4.73
N GLY A 42 -1.05 1.93 -5.58
CA GLY A 42 0.28 2.53 -5.49
C GLY A 42 0.23 3.80 -4.65
N ILE A 43 1.25 4.02 -3.82
CA ILE A 43 1.45 5.24 -3.04
C ILE A 43 2.83 5.80 -3.35
N LEU A 44 2.89 7.00 -3.91
CA LEU A 44 4.13 7.71 -4.16
C LEU A 44 4.55 8.49 -2.90
N VAL A 45 5.81 8.41 -2.50
CA VAL A 45 6.39 9.26 -1.46
C VAL A 45 7.16 10.40 -2.12
N SER A 46 6.61 11.61 -2.14
CA SER A 46 7.29 12.77 -2.65
C SER A 46 6.78 14.09 -2.08
N LYS A 47 7.73 14.93 -1.67
CA LYS A 47 7.50 16.30 -1.16
C LYS A 47 6.92 17.26 -2.19
N PHE A 48 7.03 16.93 -3.48
CA PHE A 48 6.58 17.78 -4.56
C PHE A 48 5.60 17.00 -5.45
N PRO A 49 4.56 17.66 -5.99
CA PRO A 49 3.70 17.03 -6.98
C PRO A 49 4.52 16.51 -8.15
N LYS A 50 4.32 15.22 -8.48
CA LYS A 50 4.93 14.56 -9.63
C LYS A 50 3.83 13.90 -10.44
N GLU A 51 3.99 13.86 -11.75
CA GLU A 51 3.19 12.99 -12.59
C GLU A 51 3.50 11.53 -12.21
N THR A 52 2.47 10.77 -11.85
CA THR A 52 2.62 9.41 -11.32
C THR A 52 1.40 8.54 -11.62
N SER A 53 1.66 7.24 -11.80
CA SER A 53 0.64 6.21 -11.90
C SER A 53 0.15 5.73 -10.52
N ALA A 54 0.72 6.23 -9.42
CA ALA A 54 0.23 5.96 -8.07
C ALA A 54 -1.22 6.45 -7.89
N SER A 55 -1.96 5.80 -7.00
CA SER A 55 -3.33 6.20 -6.64
C SER A 55 -3.35 7.27 -5.56
N TYR A 56 -2.32 7.29 -4.72
CA TYR A 56 -2.16 8.22 -3.60
C TYR A 56 -0.72 8.71 -3.50
N SER A 57 -0.50 9.75 -2.71
CA SER A 57 0.82 10.26 -2.41
C SER A 57 0.97 10.64 -0.94
N LEU A 58 2.18 10.44 -0.41
CA LEU A 58 2.66 10.92 0.88
C LEU A 58 3.80 11.90 0.63
N GLN A 59 4.01 12.87 1.51
CA GLN A 59 5.01 13.92 1.31
C GLN A 59 6.42 13.47 1.69
N GLU A 60 6.57 12.81 2.84
CA GLU A 60 7.86 12.48 3.43
C GLU A 60 7.84 11.07 4.06
N PRO A 61 9.01 10.43 4.27
CA PRO A 61 9.09 9.09 4.87
C PRO A 61 8.41 8.96 6.23
N ASP A 62 8.35 10.05 7.02
CA ASP A 62 7.68 10.04 8.32
C ASP A 62 6.16 9.82 8.18
N GLU A 63 5.54 10.34 7.11
CA GLU A 63 4.13 10.09 6.82
C GLU A 63 3.86 8.62 6.46
N VAL A 64 4.86 7.90 5.94
CA VAL A 64 4.76 6.44 5.73
C VAL A 64 4.63 5.73 7.07
N MET A 65 5.39 6.15 8.08
CA MET A 65 5.28 5.59 9.42
C MET A 65 3.91 5.86 10.03
N ASP A 66 3.39 7.09 9.92
CA ASP A 66 2.07 7.45 10.41
C ASP A 66 0.96 6.68 9.69
N PHE A 67 1.07 6.53 8.36
CA PHE A 67 0.15 5.72 7.57
C PHE A 67 0.13 4.26 8.06
N LEU A 68 1.30 3.64 8.23
CA LEU A 68 1.40 2.26 8.72
C LEU A 68 0.86 2.11 10.14
N ARG A 69 1.11 3.08 11.02
CA ARG A 69 0.56 3.10 12.38
C ARG A 69 -0.97 3.15 12.37
N ARG A 70 -1.55 4.06 11.59
CA ARG A 70 -3.02 4.18 11.44
C ARG A 70 -3.65 2.90 10.90
N LEU A 71 -2.99 2.20 9.97
CA LEU A 71 -3.46 0.91 9.48
C LEU A 71 -3.51 -0.16 10.58
N VAL A 72 -2.51 -0.19 11.47
CA VAL A 72 -2.49 -1.14 12.60
C VAL A 72 -3.59 -0.81 13.60
N GLU A 73 -3.74 0.48 13.95
CA GLU A 73 -4.79 0.95 14.85
C GLU A 73 -6.19 0.62 14.29
N TRP A 74 -6.42 0.88 13.01
CA TRP A 74 -7.67 0.54 12.33
C TRP A 74 -7.99 -0.96 12.39
N LYS A 75 -6.98 -1.82 12.19
CA LYS A 75 -7.15 -3.27 12.29
C LYS A 75 -7.54 -3.69 13.72
N GLN A 76 -6.89 -3.11 14.74
CA GLN A 76 -7.19 -3.42 16.14
C GLN A 76 -8.62 -3.02 16.52
N LEU A 77 -9.06 -1.82 16.10
CA LEU A 77 -10.43 -1.35 16.32
C LEU A 77 -11.46 -2.24 15.63
N SER A 78 -11.18 -2.66 14.40
CA SER A 78 -12.07 -3.53 13.62
C SER A 78 -12.25 -4.90 14.29
N LEU A 79 -11.19 -5.48 14.85
CA LEU A 79 -11.25 -6.74 15.59
C LEU A 79 -12.04 -6.61 16.90
N GLN A 80 -11.87 -5.49 17.62
CA GLN A 80 -12.64 -5.21 18.83
C GLN A 80 -14.14 -5.04 18.53
N ALA A 81 -14.48 -4.36 17.43
CA ALA A 81 -15.87 -4.20 17.00
C ALA A 81 -16.52 -5.52 16.59
N GLN A 82 -15.76 -6.46 16.02
CA GLN A 82 -16.24 -7.81 15.66
C GLN A 82 -16.41 -8.75 16.87
N SER A 83 -15.79 -8.41 18.01
CA SER A 83 -15.86 -9.20 19.25
C SER A 83 -17.00 -8.78 20.21
N ARG A 84 -17.75 -7.73 19.85
CA ARG A 84 -18.94 -7.25 20.56
C ARG A 84 -20.19 -7.73 19.84
#